data_AF-A0A1G6EIW1-F1
#
_entry.id   AF-A0A1G6EIW1-F1
#
_cell.length_a   1.000
_cell.length_b   1.000
_cell.length_c   1.000
_cell.angle_alpha   90.00
_cell.angle_beta   90.00
_cell.angle_gamma   90.00
#
_symmetry.space_group_name_H-M   'P 1'
#
loop_
_entity.id
_entity.type
_entity.pdbx_description
1 polymer ?
#
loop_
_entity_poly.entity_id
_entity_poly.type
_entity_poly.pdbx_seq_one_letter_code
_entity_poly.pdbx_strand_id
1 'polypeptide(L)'
;MSNNKYSYIFVCYGNADRDILTKQIQMYKQRFHSKVILIISSEADAEWAAARREIFEYELRLAKEDAISGAVLRYCEEHQLPEKDTLLIAEIHDGAKLTVRGIEIKDPGSMAESYKKAIEMLRNMIKPRI
;
A
#
# COMPACT_ATOMS: atom_id res chain seq x y z
N MET A 1 -12.34 -15.31 16.93
CA MET A 1 -11.10 -14.88 16.24
C MET A 1 -11.36 -13.48 15.73
N SER A 2 -10.50 -12.51 16.04
CA SER A 2 -10.62 -11.14 15.57
C SER A 2 -10.48 -11.13 14.05
N ASN A 3 -11.54 -10.79 13.31
CA ASN A 3 -11.48 -10.48 11.88
C ASN A 3 -10.62 -9.22 11.72
N ASN A 4 -9.30 -9.38 11.69
CA ASN A 4 -8.37 -8.28 11.58
C ASN A 4 -8.23 -7.94 10.09
N LYS A 5 -9.10 -7.03 9.64
CA LYS A 5 -9.07 -6.50 8.28
C LYS A 5 -7.68 -5.91 7.99
N TYR A 6 -7.13 -6.19 6.81
CA TYR A 6 -5.82 -5.73 6.37
C TYR A 6 -4.64 -6.32 7.18
N SER A 7 -4.66 -7.61 7.47
CA SER A 7 -3.50 -8.31 8.03
C SER A 7 -2.26 -8.21 7.14
N TYR A 8 -2.45 -8.04 5.83
CA TYR A 8 -1.37 -7.85 4.85
C TYR A 8 -1.63 -6.61 3.97
N ILE A 9 -0.57 -5.83 3.73
CA ILE A 9 -0.61 -4.65 2.86
C ILE A 9 0.47 -4.78 1.81
N PHE A 10 0.08 -4.94 0.56
CA PHE A 10 0.96 -4.79 -0.57
C PHE A 10 1.01 -3.32 -0.99
N VAL A 11 2.20 -2.78 -1.21
CA VAL A 11 2.36 -1.40 -1.70
C VAL A 11 3.24 -1.35 -2.95
N CYS A 12 2.75 -0.68 -3.98
CA CYS A 12 3.53 -0.19 -5.11
C CYS A 12 3.34 1.33 -5.17
N TYR A 13 4.42 2.10 -4.96
CA TYR A 13 4.33 3.56 -4.88
C TYR A 13 3.98 4.22 -6.22
N GLY A 14 4.41 3.63 -7.34
CA GLY A 14 4.31 4.26 -8.66
C GLY A 14 4.90 5.67 -8.63
N ASN A 15 4.13 6.64 -9.12
CA ASN A 15 4.51 8.07 -9.15
C ASN A 15 4.03 8.87 -7.93
N ALA A 16 3.40 8.24 -6.94
CA ALA A 16 2.83 8.95 -5.82
C ALA A 16 3.90 9.39 -4.80
N ASP A 17 3.56 10.40 -4.00
CA ASP A 17 4.45 10.96 -2.97
C ASP A 17 4.81 9.90 -1.93
N ARG A 18 6.03 9.37 -2.03
CA ARG A 18 6.49 8.25 -1.22
C ARG A 18 6.51 8.56 0.27
N ASP A 19 6.82 9.79 0.66
CA ASP A 19 6.85 10.17 2.07
C ASP A 19 5.46 10.21 2.69
N ILE A 20 4.51 10.81 1.99
CA ILE A 20 3.11 10.85 2.42
C ILE A 20 2.54 9.43 2.50
N LEU A 21 2.72 8.62 1.45
CA LEU A 21 2.24 7.25 1.44
C LEU A 21 2.88 6.41 2.54
N THR A 22 4.19 6.56 2.76
CA THR A 22 4.89 5.83 3.82
C THR A 22 4.27 6.14 5.19
N LYS A 23 3.97 7.40 5.48
CA LYS A 23 3.28 7.78 6.73
C LYS A 23 1.90 7.14 6.83
N GLN A 24 1.12 7.16 5.74
CA GLN A 24 -0.19 6.51 5.73
C GLN A 24 -0.08 5.01 5.96
N ILE A 25 0.86 4.32 5.31
CA ILE A 25 1.10 2.89 5.47
C ILE A 25 1.52 2.56 6.92
N GLN A 26 2.38 3.37 7.53
CA GLN A 26 2.72 3.22 8.94
C GLN A 26 1.48 3.33 9.85
N MET A 27 0.56 4.27 9.57
CA MET A 27 -0.69 4.38 10.31
C MET A 27 -1.57 3.14 10.16
N TYR A 28 -1.68 2.58 8.94
CA TYR A 28 -2.40 1.33 8.72
C TYR A 28 -1.74 0.17 9.48
N LYS A 29 -0.43 0.00 9.33
CA LYS A 29 0.38 -1.01 10.02
C LYS A 29 0.18 -0.96 11.53
N GLN A 30 0.24 0.21 12.14
CA GLN A 30 0.03 0.37 13.58
C GLN A 30 -1.41 0.07 14.00
N ARG A 31 -2.40 0.55 13.23
CA ARG A 31 -3.83 0.39 13.55
C ARG A 31 -4.32 -1.04 13.43
N PHE A 32 -3.86 -1.76 12.41
CA PHE A 32 -4.32 -3.09 12.05
C PHE A 32 -3.29 -4.18 12.33
N HIS A 33 -2.13 -3.83 12.91
CA HIS A 33 -1.02 -4.76 13.13
C HIS A 33 -0.61 -5.52 11.86
N SER A 34 -0.65 -4.82 10.72
CA SER A 34 -0.41 -5.41 9.40
C SER A 34 1.05 -5.73 9.15
N LYS A 35 1.30 -6.73 8.30
CA LYS A 35 2.61 -6.89 7.65
C LYS A 35 2.59 -6.18 6.30
N VAL A 36 3.64 -5.44 5.99
CA VAL A 36 3.75 -4.65 4.76
C VAL A 36 4.74 -5.33 3.82
N ILE A 37 4.27 -5.57 2.60
CA ILE A 37 5.05 -6.13 1.49
C ILE A 37 5.26 -5.02 0.46
N LEU A 38 6.51 -4.65 0.22
CA LEU A 38 6.85 -3.70 -0.83
C LEU A 38 6.96 -4.42 -2.17
N ILE A 39 6.19 -3.96 -3.15
CA ILE A 39 6.31 -4.39 -4.53
C ILE A 39 7.42 -3.56 -5.18
N ILE A 40 8.52 -4.22 -5.51
CA ILE A 40 9.67 -3.60 -6.18
C ILE A 40 9.45 -3.69 -7.69
N SER A 41 9.13 -2.56 -8.28
CA SER A 41 8.92 -2.39 -9.73
C SER A 41 10.04 -1.60 -10.41
N SER A 42 10.87 -0.92 -9.62
CA SER A 42 11.97 -0.05 -10.06
C SER A 42 13.14 -0.09 -9.08
N GLU A 43 14.31 0.40 -9.52
CA GLU A 43 15.47 0.56 -8.64
C GLU A 43 15.19 1.53 -7.49
N ALA A 44 14.43 2.60 -7.75
CA ALA A 44 13.99 3.54 -6.72
C ALA A 44 13.18 2.84 -5.62
N ASP A 45 12.35 1.84 -5.93
CA ASP A 45 11.63 1.06 -4.91
C ASP A 45 12.60 0.28 -4.03
N ALA A 46 13.64 -0.34 -4.62
CA ALA A 46 14.64 -1.09 -3.88
C ALA A 46 15.48 -0.21 -2.95
N GLU A 47 15.89 0.98 -3.42
CA GLU A 47 16.60 1.97 -2.59
C GLU A 47 15.73 2.44 -1.41
N TRP A 48 14.44 2.68 -1.67
CA TRP A 48 13.49 3.09 -0.64
C TRP A 48 13.26 2.01 0.42
N ALA A 49 13.16 0.75 -0.02
CA ALA A 49 13.09 -0.41 0.87
C ALA A 49 14.30 -0.47 1.80
N ALA A 50 15.50 -0.29 1.23
CA ALA A 50 16.75 -0.33 1.96
C ALA A 50 16.86 0.80 3.00
N ALA A 51 16.35 1.99 2.68
CA ALA A 51 16.34 3.13 3.59
C ALA A 51 15.30 3.03 4.71
N ARG A 52 14.27 2.18 4.58
CA ARG A 52 13.11 2.10 5.50
C ARG A 52 12.73 0.67 5.86
N ARG A 53 13.73 -0.17 6.14
CA ARG A 53 13.56 -1.60 6.43
C ARG A 53 12.64 -1.90 7.62
N GLU A 54 12.46 -0.95 8.53
CA GLU A 54 11.56 -1.06 9.68
C GLU A 54 10.07 -1.08 9.27
N ILE A 55 9.77 -0.55 8.08
CA ILE A 55 8.39 -0.42 7.59
C ILE A 55 7.96 -1.68 6.85
N PHE A 56 8.86 -2.27 6.07
CA PHE A 56 8.58 -3.38 5.16
C PHE A 56 9.09 -4.69 5.74
N GLU A 57 8.19 -5.66 5.97
CA GLU A 57 8.55 -7.00 6.40
C GLU A 57 9.08 -7.87 5.26
N TYR A 58 8.54 -7.68 4.05
CA TYR A 58 8.86 -8.49 2.88
C TYR A 58 8.94 -7.65 1.61
N GLU A 59 9.58 -8.22 0.59
CA GLU A 59 9.70 -7.65 -0.74
C GLU A 59 9.10 -8.61 -1.77
N LEU A 60 8.31 -8.08 -2.72
CA LEU A 60 7.85 -8.78 -3.92
C LEU A 60 8.51 -8.11 -5.13
N ARG A 61 9.44 -8.78 -5.79
CA ARG A 61 10.12 -8.25 -6.98
C ARG A 61 9.33 -8.62 -8.23
N LEU A 62 8.87 -7.62 -8.98
CA LEU A 62 8.16 -7.86 -10.24
C LEU A 62 9.14 -8.25 -11.34
N ALA A 63 8.75 -9.25 -12.13
CA ALA A 63 9.41 -9.52 -13.41
C ALA A 63 8.97 -8.49 -14.46
N LYS A 64 9.80 -8.29 -15.49
CA LYS A 64 9.70 -7.19 -16.47
C LYS A 64 8.35 -7.08 -17.21
N GLU A 65 7.56 -8.14 -17.24
CA GLU A 65 6.27 -8.22 -17.96
C GLU A 65 5.11 -8.62 -17.03
N ASP A 66 5.37 -8.73 -15.74
CA ASP A 66 4.42 -9.28 -14.81
C ASP A 66 3.45 -8.20 -14.32
N ALA A 67 2.15 -8.45 -14.52
CA ALA A 67 1.13 -7.57 -14.00
C ALA A 67 1.11 -7.65 -12.46
N ILE A 68 1.08 -6.50 -11.79
CA ILE A 68 1.01 -6.39 -10.31
C ILE A 68 -0.05 -7.33 -9.73
N SER A 69 -1.25 -7.35 -10.35
CA SER A 69 -2.35 -8.16 -9.87
C SER A 69 -2.11 -9.67 -10.02
N GLY A 70 -1.37 -10.11 -11.04
CA GLY A 70 -0.92 -11.49 -11.15
C GLY A 70 0.12 -11.84 -10.09
N ALA A 71 1.12 -10.96 -9.90
CA ALA A 71 2.15 -11.13 -8.90
C ALA A 71 1.60 -11.24 -7.47
N VAL A 72 0.65 -10.37 -7.11
CA VAL A 72 0.01 -10.37 -5.78
C VAL A 72 -0.77 -11.66 -5.53
N LEU A 73 -1.55 -12.14 -6.52
CA LEU A 73 -2.29 -13.41 -6.36
C LEU A 73 -1.34 -14.59 -6.19
N ARG A 74 -0.29 -14.68 -7.02
CA ARG A 74 0.70 -15.74 -6.89
C ARG A 74 1.40 -15.68 -5.53
N TYR A 75 1.78 -14.49 -5.06
CA TYR A 75 2.39 -14.33 -3.75
C TYR A 75 1.44 -14.76 -2.62
N CYS A 76 0.15 -14.39 -2.70
CA CYS A 76 -0.85 -14.86 -1.74
C CYS A 76 -1.01 -16.39 -1.76
N GLU A 77 -1.01 -17.02 -2.93
CA GLU A 77 -1.11 -18.48 -3.07
C GLU A 77 0.15 -19.19 -2.52
N GLU A 78 1.34 -18.75 -2.94
CA GLU A 78 2.63 -19.33 -2.52
C GLU A 78 2.86 -19.23 -1.02
N HIS A 79 2.44 -18.11 -0.41
CA HIS A 79 2.63 -17.84 1.03
C HIS A 79 1.38 -18.11 1.87
N GLN A 80 0.31 -18.66 1.28
CA GLN A 80 -0.96 -18.97 1.95
C GLN A 80 -1.56 -17.75 2.70
N LEU A 81 -1.50 -16.57 2.07
CA LEU A 81 -2.03 -15.35 2.67
C LEU A 81 -3.55 -15.25 2.48
N PRO A 82 -4.30 -14.79 3.49
CA PRO A 82 -5.73 -14.56 3.38
C PRO A 82 -6.04 -13.35 2.48
N GLU A 83 -6.46 -13.62 1.24
CA GLU A 83 -6.84 -12.60 0.25
C GLU A 83 -7.89 -11.60 0.78
N LYS A 84 -8.86 -12.07 1.56
CA LYS A 84 -9.93 -11.25 2.16
C LYS A 84 -9.44 -10.27 3.24
N ASP A 85 -8.28 -10.54 3.82
CA ASP A 85 -7.64 -9.68 4.82
C ASP A 85 -6.44 -8.93 4.21
N THR A 86 -6.39 -8.81 2.89
CA THR A 86 -5.30 -8.19 2.15
C THR A 86 -5.73 -6.87 1.54
N LEU A 87 -4.88 -5.85 1.67
CA LEU A 87 -4.99 -4.56 1.00
C LEU A 87 -3.87 -4.45 -0.05
N LEU A 88 -4.21 -4.04 -1.26
CA LEU A 88 -3.28 -3.61 -2.28
C LEU A 88 -3.35 -2.08 -2.45
N ILE A 89 -2.22 -1.41 -2.29
CA ILE A 89 -2.05 0.00 -2.60
C ILE A 89 -1.18 0.08 -3.85
N ALA A 90 -1.80 0.20 -5.02
CA ALA A 90 -1.10 0.24 -6.30
C ALA A 90 -2.00 0.84 -7.39
N GLU A 91 -1.38 1.48 -8.37
CA GLU A 91 -2.06 1.83 -9.62
C GLU A 91 -2.16 0.58 -10.50
N ILE A 92 -3.38 0.09 -10.72
CA ILE A 92 -3.65 -1.09 -11.55
C ILE A 92 -4.85 -0.85 -12.45
N HIS A 93 -4.78 -1.36 -13.68
CA HIS A 93 -5.89 -1.30 -14.64
C HIS A 93 -6.81 -2.52 -14.56
N ASP A 94 -6.34 -3.65 -14.05
CA ASP A 94 -7.07 -4.92 -13.95
C ASP A 94 -7.22 -5.37 -12.48
N GLY A 95 -8.05 -4.62 -11.74
CA GLY A 95 -8.35 -4.89 -10.34
C GLY A 95 -9.50 -5.88 -10.11
N ALA A 96 -10.32 -6.15 -11.12
CA ALA A 96 -11.54 -6.95 -10.97
C ALA A 96 -11.26 -8.37 -10.46
N LYS A 97 -10.17 -9.00 -10.93
CA LYS A 97 -9.77 -10.33 -10.46
C LYS A 97 -9.33 -10.36 -9.00
N LEU A 98 -8.79 -9.25 -8.48
CA LEU A 98 -8.39 -9.12 -7.08
C LEU A 98 -9.62 -8.88 -6.18
N THR A 99 -10.53 -8.01 -6.60
CA THR A 99 -11.74 -7.70 -5.81
C THR A 99 -12.67 -8.90 -5.69
N VAL A 100 -12.82 -9.73 -6.73
CA VAL A 100 -13.60 -10.99 -6.69
C VAL A 100 -13.04 -11.96 -5.63
N ARG A 101 -11.74 -11.93 -5.40
CA ARG A 101 -11.02 -12.72 -4.38
C ARG A 101 -11.08 -12.08 -2.98
N GLY A 102 -11.61 -10.86 -2.89
CA GLY A 102 -11.79 -10.12 -1.64
C GLY A 102 -10.63 -9.21 -1.26
N ILE A 103 -9.63 -9.04 -2.13
CA ILE A 103 -8.54 -8.09 -1.92
C ILE A 103 -9.08 -6.68 -2.14
N GLU A 104 -8.90 -5.80 -1.15
CA GLU A 104 -9.24 -4.39 -1.29
C GLU A 104 -8.11 -3.67 -2.04
N ILE A 105 -8.47 -2.74 -2.93
CA ILE A 105 -7.51 -1.99 -3.74
C ILE A 105 -7.67 -0.50 -3.46
N LYS A 106 -6.55 0.20 -3.27
CA LYS A 106 -6.50 1.66 -3.17
C LYS A 106 -5.47 2.23 -4.12
N ASP A 107 -5.83 3.33 -4.74
CA ASP A 107 -4.92 4.08 -5.60
C ASP A 107 -3.96 4.95 -4.75
N PRO A 108 -2.63 4.79 -4.91
CA PRO A 108 -1.65 5.52 -4.11
C PRO A 108 -1.72 7.05 -4.33
N GLY A 109 -1.95 7.49 -5.57
CA GLY A 109 -2.06 8.92 -5.88
C GLY A 109 -3.23 9.58 -5.15
N SER A 110 -4.40 8.95 -5.23
CA SER A 110 -5.62 9.39 -4.55
C SER A 110 -5.45 9.43 -3.03
N MET A 111 -4.75 8.44 -2.45
CA MET A 111 -4.44 8.41 -1.02
C MET A 111 -3.56 9.59 -0.60
N ALA A 112 -2.51 9.88 -1.36
CA ALA A 112 -1.59 10.97 -1.07
C ALA A 112 -2.28 12.33 -1.20
N GLU A 113 -3.04 12.55 -2.26
CA GLU A 113 -3.79 13.79 -2.47
C GLU A 113 -4.87 14.02 -1.41
N SER A 114 -5.60 12.97 -1.01
CA SER A 114 -6.58 13.06 0.07
C SER A 114 -5.93 13.48 1.39
N TYR A 115 -4.73 12.95 1.68
CA TYR A 115 -3.97 13.33 2.88
C TYR A 115 -3.54 14.79 2.84
N LYS A 116 -3.00 15.26 1.71
CA LYS A 116 -2.59 16.68 1.56
C LYS A 116 -3.76 17.62 1.83
N LYS A 117 -4.92 17.35 1.21
CA LYS A 117 -6.15 18.12 1.42
C LYS A 117 -6.59 18.13 2.88
N ALA A 118 -6.55 16.98 3.55
CA ALA A 118 -6.90 16.89 4.97
C ALA A 118 -5.98 17.75 5.86
N ILE A 119 -4.67 17.73 5.61
CA ILE A 119 -3.69 18.55 6.33
C ILE A 119 -3.91 20.05 6.06
N GLU A 120 -4.22 20.42 4.81
CA GLU A 120 -4.54 21.80 4.45
C GLU A 120 -5.78 22.31 5.18
N MET A 121 -6.86 21.51 5.21
CA MET A 121 -8.08 21.85 5.96
C MET A 121 -7.78 22.04 7.44
N LEU A 122 -7.01 21.14 8.07
CA LEU A 122 -6.59 21.27 9.47
C LEU A 122 -5.78 22.55 9.71
N ARG A 123 -4.84 22.90 8.83
CA ARG A 123 -4.06 24.14 8.93
C ARG A 123 -4.93 25.38 8.83
N ASN A 124 -5.91 25.38 7.94
CA ASN A 124 -6.84 26.49 7.76
C ASN A 124 -7.83 26.63 8.93
N MET A 125 -8.08 25.56 9.69
CA MET A 125 -8.85 25.61 10.94
C MET A 125 -8.04 26.15 12.12
N ILE A 126 -6.71 25.93 12.14
CA ILE A 126 -5.82 26.35 13.23
C ILE A 126 -5.35 27.81 13.06
N LYS A 127 -5.27 28.32 11.83
CA LYS A 127 -5.08 29.76 11.60
C LYS A 127 -6.40 30.48 11.88
N PRO A 128 -6.52 31.28 12.96
CA PRO A 128 -7.67 32.17 13.08
C PRO A 128 -7.64 33.05 11.84
N ARG A 129 -8.80 33.27 11.21
CA ARG A 129 -8.95 34.39 10.27
C ARG A 129 -8.71 35.67 11.08
N ILE A 130 -7.49 36.21 11.00
CA ILE A 130 -7.15 37.56 11.44
C ILE A 130 -7.39 38.48 10.25
#